data_AF-A0A2N7XT68-F1
#
_entry.id   AF-A0A2N7XT68-F1
#
_cell.length_a   1.000
_cell.length_b   1.000
_cell.length_c   1.000
_cell.angle_alpha   90.00
_cell.angle_beta   90.00
_cell.angle_gamma   90.00
#
_symmetry.space_group_name_H-M   'P 1'
#
loop_
_entity.id
_entity.type
_entity.pdbx_description
1 polymer ?
#
loop_
_entity_poly.entity_id
_entity_poly.type
_entity_poly.pdbx_seq_one_letter_code
_entity_poly.pdbx_strand_id
1 'polypeptide(L)' 'MSATIEIPERSGTAFRLAEGQTLTVIDPRGRQVADLLAFNAADVDEVISSGRTLDYAETIYLTT' A
#
# COMPACT_ATOMS: atom_id res chain seq x y z
N MET A 1 15.58 -13.88 -3.61
CA MET A 1 14.89 -13.50 -2.36
C MET A 1 14.59 -12.01 -2.44
N SER A 2 13.34 -11.60 -2.22
CA SER A 2 13.02 -10.18 -2.09
C SER A 2 13.67 -9.64 -0.82
N ALA A 3 14.26 -8.44 -0.87
CA ALA A 3 14.75 -7.77 0.33
C ALA A 3 13.56 -7.30 1.18
N THR A 4 13.62 -7.54 2.49
CA THR A 4 12.66 -7.00 3.46
C THR A 4 13.17 -5.67 3.96
N ILE A 5 12.30 -4.65 4.00
CA ILE A 5 12.62 -3.34 4.53
C ILE A 5 11.74 -3.09 5.76
N GLU A 6 12.37 -2.86 6.91
CA GLU A 6 11.65 -2.54 8.14
C GLU A 6 11.34 -1.04 8.19
N ILE A 7 10.07 -0.70 8.41
CA ILE A 7 9.61 0.68 8.59
C ILE A 7 9.47 0.91 10.10
N PRO A 8 10.25 1.83 10.71
CA PRO A 8 10.14 2.12 12.13
C PRO A 8 8.75 2.57 12.56
N GLU A 9 8.41 2.35 13.83
CA GLU A 9 7.15 2.83 14.41
C GLU A 9 6.99 4.34 14.20
N ARG A 10 5.78 4.77 13.81
CA ARG A 10 5.43 6.19 13.57
C ARG A 10 6.28 6.85 12.47
N SER A 11 6.71 6.08 11.48
CA SER A 11 7.42 6.57 10.30
C SER A 11 6.77 6.08 9.01
N GLY A 12 7.18 6.65 7.89
CA GLY A 12 6.74 6.26 6.55
C GLY A 12 7.92 6.17 5.60
N THR A 13 7.76 5.40 4.53
CA THR A 13 8.73 5.31 3.43
C THR A 13 7.98 5.08 2.12
N ALA A 14 8.70 5.17 1.00
CA ALA A 14 8.17 4.91 -0.32
C ALA A 14 9.04 3.89 -1.05
N PHE A 15 8.39 3.06 -1.87
CA PHE A 15 9.04 2.07 -2.73
C PHE A 15 8.61 2.30 -4.16
N ARG A 16 9.53 2.15 -5.13
CA ARG A 16 9.12 1.97 -6.52
C ARG A 16 8.70 0.52 -6.74
N LEU A 17 7.52 0.35 -7.32
CA LEU A 17 6.98 -0.93 -7.73
C LEU A 17 6.73 -0.87 -9.23
N ALA A 18 7.46 -1.67 -10.01
CA ALA A 18 7.24 -1.77 -11.45
C ALA A 18 6.00 -2.61 -11.76
N GLU A 19 5.43 -2.41 -12.94
CA GLU A 19 4.31 -3.21 -13.43
C GLU A 19 4.63 -4.72 -13.35
N GLY A 20 3.67 -5.51 -12.87
CA GLY A 20 3.80 -6.96 -12.67
C GLY A 20 4.55 -7.38 -11.41
N GLN A 21 5.11 -6.45 -10.63
CA GLN A 21 5.71 -6.77 -9.32
C GLN A 21 4.66 -6.79 -8.20
N THR A 22 4.95 -7.53 -7.13
CA THR A 22 4.11 -7.62 -5.93
C THR A 22 4.81 -6.98 -4.73
N LEU A 23 4.05 -6.19 -3.96
CA LEU A 23 4.45 -5.70 -2.65
C LEU A 23 3.72 -6.49 -1.56
N THR A 24 4.47 -7.05 -0.61
CA THR A 24 3.90 -7.72 0.57
C THR A 24 4.13 -6.84 1.80
N VAL A 25 3.05 -6.47 2.48
CA VAL A 25 3.10 -5.77 3.78
C VAL A 25 2.96 -6.79 4.89
N ILE A 26 3.89 -6.76 5.84
CA ILE A 26 3.95 -7.70 6.96
C ILE A 26 3.79 -6.91 8.25
N ASP A 27 2.82 -7.29 9.08
CA ASP A 27 2.79 -6.87 10.48
C ASP A 27 3.51 -7.94 11.33
N PRO A 28 4.77 -7.70 11.73
CA PRO A 28 5.57 -8.72 12.42
C PRO A 28 5.05 -9.01 13.84
N ARG A 29 4.20 -8.15 14.41
CA ARG A 29 3.72 -8.25 15.80
C ARG A 29 2.20 -8.41 15.91
N GLY A 30 1.48 -8.45 14.79
CA GLY A 30 0.06 -8.79 14.68
C GLY A 30 -0.93 -7.78 15.29
N ARG A 31 -0.51 -6.53 15.50
CA ARG A 31 -1.34 -5.45 16.07
C ARG A 31 -1.18 -4.09 15.37
N GLN A 32 -0.27 -3.98 14.41
CA GLN A 32 0.04 -2.73 13.74
C GLN A 32 -0.87 -2.52 12.53
N VAL A 33 -1.38 -1.30 12.37
CA VAL A 33 -2.03 -0.84 11.14
C VAL A 33 -1.09 0.08 10.37
N ALA A 34 -1.26 0.15 9.06
CA ALA A 34 -0.50 1.04 8.20
C ALA A 34 -1.44 1.77 7.25
N ASP A 35 -1.14 3.04 6.99
CA ASP A 35 -1.75 3.77 5.89
C ASP A 35 -1.01 3.41 4.61
N LEU A 36 -1.76 3.14 3.53
CA LEU A 36 -1.20 2.81 2.22
C LEU A 36 -1.60 3.88 1.20
N LEU A 37 -0.60 4.45 0.51
CA LEU A 37 -0.78 5.31 -0.65
C LEU A 37 0.00 4.73 -1.82
N ALA A 38 -0.56 4.86 -3.02
CA ALA A 38 0.07 4.46 -4.27
C ALA A 38 -0.16 5.53 -5.34
N PHE A 39 0.92 5.91 -6.03
CA PHE A 39 0.95 6.95 -7.04
C PHE A 39 1.51 6.39 -8.33
N ASN A 40 1.12 6.97 -9.48
CA ASN A 40 1.82 6.72 -10.72
C ASN A 40 3.27 7.23 -10.58
N ALA A 41 4.25 6.38 -10.89
CA ALA A 41 5.67 6.74 -10.77
C ALA A 41 6.11 7.88 -11.69
N ALA A 42 5.35 8.16 -12.75
CA ALA A 42 5.57 9.25 -13.70
C ALA A 42 4.69 10.48 -13.44
N ASP A 43 3.65 10.37 -12.62
CA ASP A 43 2.71 11.45 -12.31
C ASP A 43 2.18 11.31 -10.87
N VAL A 44 2.67 12.14 -9.95
CA VAL A 44 2.27 12.08 -8.54
C VAL A 44 0.90 12.68 -8.27
N ASP A 45 0.30 13.37 -9.24
CA ASP A 45 -1.09 13.84 -9.15
C ASP A 45 -2.09 12.71 -9.46
N GLU A 46 -1.64 11.64 -10.12
CA GLU A 46 -2.39 10.39 -10.29
C GLU A 46 -2.14 9.45 -9.11
N VAL A 47 -3.16 9.30 -8.25
CA VAL A 47 -3.11 8.49 -7.01
C VAL A 47 -4.24 7.47 -6.97
N ILE A 48 -4.02 6.35 -6.30
CA ILE A 48 -5.09 5.40 -5.99
C ILE A 48 -6.24 6.10 -5.24
N SER A 49 -7.46 5.98 -5.75
CA SER A 49 -8.63 6.63 -5.14
C SER A 49 -9.36 5.66 -4.23
N SER A 50 -9.10 5.74 -2.92
CA SER A 50 -9.83 4.93 -1.94
C SER A 50 -11.34 5.12 -2.07
N GLY A 51 -11.84 6.36 -2.23
CA GLY A 51 -13.27 6.63 -2.39
C GLY A 51 -13.90 5.84 -3.54
N ARG A 52 -13.28 5.86 -4.73
CA ARG A 52 -13.76 5.07 -5.87
C ARG A 52 -13.65 3.57 -5.63
N THR A 53 -12.58 3.11 -4.99
CA THR A 53 -12.42 1.69 -4.63
C THR A 53 -13.54 1.21 -3.70
N LEU A 54 -13.86 2.00 -2.68
CA LEU A 54 -14.92 1.68 -1.72
C LEU A 54 -16.30 1.74 -2.37
N ASP A 55 -16.55 2.75 -3.21
CA ASP A 55 -17.81 2.88 -3.96
C ASP A 55 -18.05 1.67 -4.87
N TYR A 56 -17.01 1.22 -5.59
CA TYR A 56 -17.11 0.07 -6.49
C TYR A 56 -17.20 -1.27 -5.76
N ALA A 57 -16.56 -1.40 -4.60
CA ALA A 57 -16.62 -2.61 -3.79
C ALA A 57 -17.88 -2.70 -2.92
N GLU A 58 -18.59 -1.58 -2.72
CA GLU A 58 -19.72 -1.42 -1.79
C GLU A 58 -19.40 -1.86 -0.35
N THR A 59 -18.12 -1.82 0.04
CA THR A 59 -17.62 -2.24 1.35
C THR A 59 -16.36 -1.48 1.72
N ILE A 60 -16.11 -1.33 3.03
CA ILE A 60 -14.87 -0.78 3.58
C ILE A 60 -13.78 -1.85 3.82
N TYR A 61 -14.14 -3.13 3.73
CA TYR A 61 -13.23 -4.25 3.93
C TYR A 61 -12.92 -4.92 2.60
N LEU A 62 -11.73 -4.63 2.06
CA LEU A 62 -11.23 -5.25 0.84
C LEU A 62 -10.58 -6.60 1.16
N THR A 63 -10.91 -7.62 0.38
CA THR A 63 -10.35 -8.99 0.48
C THR A 63 -10.18 -9.58 -0.91
N THR A 64 -9.34 -10.62 -1.03
CA THR A 64 -9.29 -11.51 -2.20
C THR A 64 -10.46 -12.48 -2.21
#